data_AF-A0A512E1X1-F1
#
_entry.id   AF-A0A512E1X1-F1
#
_cell.length_a   1.000
_cell.length_b   1.000
_cell.length_c   1.000
_cell.angle_alpha   90.00
_cell.angle_beta   90.00
_cell.angle_gamma   90.00
#
_symmetry.space_group_name_H-M   'P 1'
#
loop_
_entity.id
_entity.type
_entity.pdbx_description
1 polymer ?
#
loop_
_entity_poly.entity_id
_entity_poly.type
_entity_poly.pdbx_seq_one_letter_code
_entity_poly.pdbx_strand_id
1 'polypeptide(L)' 'MEFELPGDEAILPREGDGLVIEPPPKRRLLDLLATWEPLDDEFPEIADEPVKPEDMEQWGRGDLNSPIR' A
#
# COMPACT_ATOMS: atom_id res chain seq x y z
N MET A 1 14.14 24.52 -3.05
CA MET A 1 12.93 24.92 -3.79
C MET A 1 11.77 24.19 -3.13
N GLU A 2 10.70 24.87 -2.74
CA GLU A 2 9.72 24.30 -1.79
C GLU A 2 8.60 23.48 -2.46
N PHE A 3 8.48 23.54 -3.80
CA PHE A 3 7.37 22.97 -4.58
C PHE A 3 7.82 22.11 -5.76
N GLU A 4 8.96 21.42 -5.64
CA GLU A 4 9.43 20.50 -6.67
C GLU A 4 8.57 19.21 -6.64
N LEU A 5 7.97 18.86 -7.78
CA LEU A 5 7.24 17.62 -7.92
C LEU A 5 8.19 16.47 -8.27
N PRO A 6 7.88 15.24 -7.83
CA PRO A 6 8.61 14.07 -8.27
C PRO A 6 8.36 13.79 -9.76
N GLY A 7 9.42 13.84 -10.56
CA GLY A 7 9.39 13.51 -11.99
C GLY A 7 9.02 14.69 -12.89
N ASP A 8 8.71 14.37 -14.15
CA ASP A 8 8.63 15.36 -15.24
C ASP A 8 7.18 15.63 -15.68
N GLU A 9 6.21 15.00 -15.01
CA GLU A 9 4.77 15.02 -15.33
C GLU A 9 3.95 15.59 -14.18
N ALA A 10 2.81 16.23 -14.49
CA ALA A 10 1.86 16.75 -13.51
C ALA A 10 0.43 16.70 -14.06
N ILE A 11 -0.55 16.52 -13.16
CA ILE A 11 -1.97 16.63 -13.44
C ILE A 11 -2.42 18.04 -13.07
N LEU A 12 -3.20 18.66 -13.96
CA LEU A 12 -3.71 20.04 -13.82
C LEU A 12 -5.24 20.05 -13.74
N PRO A 13 -5.85 19.60 -12.63
CA PRO A 13 -7.28 19.73 -12.45
C PRO A 13 -7.65 21.21 -12.20
N ARG A 14 -8.83 21.60 -12.72
CA ARG A 14 -9.41 22.90 -12.45
C ARG A 14 -10.33 22.83 -11.25
N GLU A 15 -10.09 23.67 -10.25
CA GLU A 15 -10.88 23.77 -9.04
C GLU A 15 -11.37 25.21 -8.89
N GLY A 16 -12.67 25.41 -9.17
CA GLY A 16 -13.28 26.75 -9.27
C GLY A 16 -12.56 27.63 -10.29
N ASP A 17 -12.01 28.75 -9.79
CA ASP A 17 -11.29 29.74 -10.60
C ASP A 17 -9.79 29.45 -10.70
N GLY A 18 -9.30 28.43 -9.97
CA GLY A 18 -7.89 28.06 -9.89
C GLY A 18 -7.54 26.77 -10.65
N LEU A 19 -6.24 26.60 -10.90
CA LEU A 19 -5.64 25.33 -11.31
C LEU A 19 -4.84 24.78 -10.13
N VAL A 20 -5.03 23.50 -9.83
CA VAL A 20 -4.21 22.76 -8.87
C VAL A 20 -3.11 22.05 -9.67
N ILE A 21 -1.90 21.97 -9.11
CA ILE A 21 -0.79 21.24 -9.70
C ILE A 21 -0.54 20.03 -8.80
N GLU A 22 -0.82 18.82 -9.29
CA GLU A 22 -0.62 17.57 -8.54
C GLU A 22 0.38 16.67 -9.26
N PRO A 23 1.26 15.95 -8.53
CA PRO A 23 2.04 14.89 -9.15
C PRO A 23 1.10 13.78 -9.64
N PRO A 24 1.46 13.06 -10.72
CA PRO A 24 0.70 11.91 -11.16
C PRO A 24 0.64 10.87 -10.03
N PRO A 25 -0.49 10.14 -9.90
CA PRO A 25 -0.58 9.08 -8.92
C PRO A 25 0.54 8.07 -9.19
N LYS A 26 1.24 7.67 -8.13
CA LYS A 26 2.15 6.52 -8.21
C LYS A 26 1.37 5.34 -8.78
N ARG A 27 2.01 4.53 -9.65
CA ARG A 27 1.37 3.31 -10.20
C ARG A 27 0.72 2.56 -9.06
N ARG A 28 -0.58 2.34 -9.16
CA ARG A 28 -1.32 1.62 -8.12
C ARG A 28 -0.89 0.17 -8.19
N LEU A 29 -0.93 -0.54 -7.06
CA LEU A 29 -0.65 -1.98 -7.03
C LEU A 29 -1.47 -2.73 -8.10
N LEU A 30 -2.71 -2.31 -8.32
CA LEU A 30 -3.59 -2.85 -9.37
C LEU A 30 -3.02 -2.65 -10.78
N ASP A 31 -2.48 -1.47 -11.09
CA ASP A 31 -1.90 -1.19 -12.41
C ASP A 31 -0.66 -2.05 -12.66
N LEU A 32 0.11 -2.34 -11.61
CA LEU A 32 1.25 -3.25 -11.69
C LEU A 32 0.80 -4.70 -11.87
N LEU A 33 -0.14 -5.18 -11.06
CA LEU A 33 -0.66 -6.55 -11.15
C LEU A 33 -1.30 -6.83 -12.51
N ALA A 34 -1.97 -5.84 -13.12
CA ALA A 34 -2.54 -5.96 -14.46
C ALA A 34 -1.50 -6.19 -15.58
N THR A 35 -0.22 -5.87 -15.32
CA THR A 35 0.87 -6.11 -16.27
C THR A 35 1.52 -7.48 -16.13
N TRP A 36 1.19 -8.24 -15.08
CA TRP A 36 1.80 -9.53 -14.81
C TRP A 36 1.06 -10.64 -15.56
N GLU A 37 1.82 -11.64 -16.02
CA GLU A 37 1.24 -12.87 -16.53
C GLU A 37 0.53 -13.60 -15.38
N PRO A 38 -0.62 -14.26 -15.63
CA PRO A 38 -1.25 -15.12 -14.63
C PRO A 38 -0.26 -16.16 -14.11
N LEU A 39 -0.31 -16.42 -12.81
CA LEU A 39 0.43 -17.54 -12.23
C LEU A 39 -0.31 -18.84 -12.54
N ASP A 40 0.39 -19.79 -13.13
CA ASP A 40 -0.12 -21.14 -13.39
C ASP A 40 0.01 -22.07 -12.17
N ASP A 41 0.66 -21.59 -11.10
CA ASP A 41 0.86 -22.34 -9.87
C ASP A 41 -0.45 -22.47 -9.07
N GLU A 42 -0.78 -23.71 -8.69
CA GLU A 42 -1.84 -23.95 -7.71
C GLU A 42 -1.38 -23.48 -6.32
N PHE A 43 -2.28 -22.83 -5.59
CA PHE A 43 -2.01 -22.52 -4.18
C PHE A 43 -1.88 -23.81 -3.39
N PRO A 44 -0.89 -23.92 -2.49
CA PRO A 44 -0.75 -25.11 -1.65
C PRO A 44 -1.97 -25.26 -0.73
N GLU A 45 -2.32 -26.50 -0.39
CA GLU A 45 -3.30 -26.75 0.66
C GLU A 45 -2.79 -26.22 2.00
N ILE A 46 -3.59 -25.34 2.62
CA ILE A 46 -3.31 -24.82 3.96
C ILE A 46 -4.28 -25.53 4.92
N ALA A 47 -3.73 -26.20 5.93
CA ALA A 47 -4.54 -26.78 6.99
C ALA A 47 -5.26 -25.66 7.75
N ASP A 48 -6.59 -25.75 7.85
CA ASP A 48 -7.41 -24.87 8.67
C ASP A 48 -7.24 -25.25 10.14
N GLU A 49 -6.10 -24.87 10.71
CA GLU A 49 -5.82 -25.03 12.14
C GLU A 49 -6.68 -24.04 12.94
N PRO A 50 -7.26 -24.47 14.08
CA PRO A 50 -7.90 -23.53 14.98
C PRO A 50 -6.89 -22.46 15.40
N VAL A 51 -7.37 -21.21 15.47
CA VAL A 51 -6.56 -20.09 15.96
C VAL A 51 -5.95 -20.46 17.31
N LYS A 52 -4.62 -20.44 17.38
CA LYS A 52 -3.90 -20.66 18.63
C LYS A 52 -4.19 -19.48 19.55
N PRO A 53 -4.50 -19.70 20.84
CA PRO A 53 -4.69 -18.61 21.78
C PRO A 53 -3.43 -17.74 21.78
N GLU A 54 -3.60 -16.51 21.33
CA GLU A 54 -2.56 -15.50 21.36
C GLU A 54 -2.50 -14.88 22.75
N ASP A 55 -1.30 -14.81 23.31
CA ASP A 55 -1.07 -14.09 24.56
C ASP A 55 -1.12 -12.58 24.29
N MET A 56 -2.32 -12.03 24.42
CA MET A 56 -2.59 -10.59 24.26
C MET A 56 -2.06 -9.75 25.42
N GLU A 57 -1.57 -10.35 26.53
CA GLU A 57 -1.02 -9.58 27.65
C GLU A 57 0.23 -8.79 27.26
N GLN A 58 0.89 -9.20 26.17
CA GLN A 58 2.10 -8.61 25.64
C GLN A 58 1.83 -7.33 24.82
N TRP A 59 0.63 -7.18 24.25
CA TRP A 59 0.23 -6.03 23.42
C TRP A 59 -0.17 -4.78 24.23
N GLY A 60 -0.36 -4.91 25.55
CA GLY A 60 -0.77 -3.81 26.44
C GLY A 60 0.37 -3.12 27.18
N ARG A 61 1.62 -3.54 26.99
CA ARG A 61 2.78 -3.06 27.75
C ARG A 61 3.60 -2.00 27.02
N GLY A 62 2.95 -1.09 26.30
CA GLY A 62 3.48 0.25 26.00
C GLY A 62 4.90 0.33 25.42
N ASP A 63 5.41 -0.72 24.79
CA ASP A 63 6.68 -0.70 24.09
C ASP A 63 6.41 -0.44 22.61
N LEU A 64 6.80 0.74 22.16
CA LEU A 64 6.68 1.25 20.79
C LEU A 64 7.52 0.47 19.75
N ASN A 65 7.92 -0.77 20.06
CA ASN A 65 8.82 -1.55 19.24
C ASN A 65 8.37 -3.01 19.09
N SER A 66 7.07 -3.22 18.87
CA SER A 66 6.60 -4.51 18.37
C SER A 66 6.90 -4.63 16.86
N PRO A 67 7.63 -5.67 16.43
CA PRO A 67 7.93 -5.87 15.03
C PRO A 67 6.65 -6.35 14.35
N ILE A 68 6.08 -5.51 13.48
CA ILE A 68 5.25 -6.01 12.40
C ILE A 68 6.16 -6.97 11.61
N ARG A 69 5.90 -8.26 11.75
CA ARG A 69 6.42 -9.30 10.86
C ARG A 69 5.24 -9.91 10.13
#